data_AF-A0AAV5LGD6-F1
#
_entry.id   AF-A0AAV5LGD6-F1
#
_cell.length_a   1.000
_cell.length_b   1.000
_cell.length_c   1.000
_cell.angle_alpha   90.00
_cell.angle_beta   90.00
_cell.angle_gamma   90.00
#
_symmetry.space_group_name_H-M   'P 1'
#
loop_
_entity.id
_entity.type
_entity.pdbx_description
1 polymer ?
#
loop_
_entity_poly.entity_id
_entity_poly.type
_entity_poly.pdbx_seq_one_letter_code
_entity_poly.pdbx_strand_id
1 'polypeptide(L)'
;MKSKNWAQLNLSSLLSFFNFRVLENLSKKRKRKRVLAPDCEAASILVSQMDPSSLGSPELQRFLNQEKEKAMLNEVVAKLTNKCWDKCITGTPGSKFSSSESACLSNCAQRYTDMSLIIMKRFQSMQ
;
A
#
# COMPACT_ATOMS: atom_id res chain seq x y z
N MET A 1 8.99 -48.15 4.61
CA MET A 1 10.35 -48.61 4.94
C MET A 1 11.13 -48.92 3.67
N LYS A 2 12.10 -48.08 3.31
CA LYS A 2 13.31 -48.43 2.57
C LYS A 2 14.36 -47.39 2.93
N SER A 3 15.11 -47.73 3.98
CA SER A 3 16.30 -47.00 4.42
C SER A 3 17.28 -46.93 3.25
N LYS A 4 17.55 -45.73 2.74
CA LYS A 4 18.67 -45.50 1.83
C LYS A 4 19.73 -44.75 2.61
N ASN A 5 20.81 -45.47 2.90
CA ASN A 5 22.05 -45.03 3.53
C ASN A 5 22.53 -43.69 2.93
N TRP A 6 22.68 -42.66 3.78
CA TRP A 6 23.11 -41.31 3.40
C TRP A 6 24.63 -41.10 3.40
N ALA A 7 25.42 -42.18 3.47
CA ALA A 7 26.87 -42.13 3.66
C ALA A 7 27.71 -42.11 2.36
N GLN A 8 27.11 -41.79 1.20
CA GLN A 8 27.81 -41.84 -0.11
C GLN A 8 27.56 -40.60 -1.00
N LEU A 9 26.97 -39.53 -0.47
CA LEU A 9 26.83 -38.29 -1.23
C LEU A 9 28.00 -37.35 -0.91
N ASN A 10 28.88 -37.19 -1.90
CA ASN A 10 30.05 -36.31 -1.89
C ASN A 10 29.69 -34.91 -1.35
N LEU A 11 30.53 -34.36 -0.47
CA LEU A 11 30.38 -33.01 0.12
C LEU A 11 30.20 -31.94 -0.96
N SER A 12 30.81 -32.12 -2.14
CA SER A 12 30.63 -31.25 -3.32
C SER A 12 29.19 -31.27 -3.84
N SER A 13 28.56 -32.45 -3.90
CA SER A 13 27.15 -32.58 -4.33
C SER A 13 26.19 -32.01 -3.29
N LEU A 14 26.45 -32.24 -2.00
CA LEU A 14 25.65 -31.63 -0.93
C LEU A 14 25.78 -30.10 -0.94
N LEU A 15 26.97 -29.54 -1.17
CA LEU A 15 27.17 -28.10 -1.32
C LEU A 15 26.43 -27.52 -2.54
N SER A 16 26.31 -28.26 -3.65
CA SER A 16 25.47 -27.87 -4.79
C SER A 16 23.97 -27.90 -4.46
N PHE A 17 23.49 -28.95 -3.79
CA PHE A 17 22.09 -29.04 -3.35
C PHE A 17 21.72 -27.99 -2.30
N PHE A 18 22.61 -27.71 -1.35
CA PHE A 18 22.41 -26.65 -0.36
C PHE A 18 22.46 -25.26 -0.99
N ASN A 19 23.38 -24.98 -1.94
CA ASN A 19 23.37 -23.72 -2.70
C ASN A 19 22.07 -23.51 -3.49
N PHE A 20 21.56 -24.57 -4.14
CA PHE A 20 20.31 -24.49 -4.90
C PHE A 20 19.10 -24.21 -3.99
N ARG A 21 19.00 -24.88 -2.83
CA ARG A 21 17.93 -24.62 -1.85
C ARG A 21 18.05 -23.25 -1.18
N VAL A 22 19.26 -22.74 -0.95
CA VAL A 22 19.49 -21.38 -0.43
C VAL A 22 19.05 -20.33 -1.47
N LEU A 23 19.36 -20.53 -2.75
CA LEU A 23 18.91 -19.65 -3.84
C LEU A 23 17.38 -19.66 -4.03
N GLU A 24 16.73 -20.83 -3.90
CA GLU A 24 15.27 -20.94 -3.98
C GLU A 24 14.58 -20.24 -2.78
N ASN A 25 15.18 -20.30 -1.59
CA ASN A 25 14.68 -19.57 -0.40
C ASN A 25 14.91 -18.04 -0.48
N LEU A 26 15.98 -17.59 -1.14
CA LEU A 26 16.20 -16.15 -1.42
C LEU A 26 15.18 -15.58 -2.42
N SER A 27 14.70 -16.39 -3.38
CA SER A 27 13.61 -16.00 -4.28
C SER A 27 12.27 -15.83 -3.52
N LYS A 28 11.95 -16.74 -2.58
CA LYS A 28 10.74 -16.62 -1.73
C LYS A 28 10.79 -15.43 -0.75
N LYS A 29 11.97 -15.09 -0.22
CA LYS A 29 12.14 -13.88 0.63
C LYS A 29 11.93 -12.56 -0.13
N ARG A 30 12.13 -12.53 -1.46
CA ARG A 30 11.91 -11.32 -2.27
C ARG A 30 10.43 -10.95 -2.42
N LYS A 31 9.50 -11.91 -2.36
CA LYS A 31 8.04 -11.64 -2.33
C LYS A 31 7.55 -11.06 -1.01
N ARG A 32 8.32 -11.19 0.08
CA ARG A 32 7.97 -10.66 1.43
C ARG A 32 8.77 -9.43 1.84
N LYS A 33 9.56 -8.88 0.91
CA LYS A 33 10.33 -7.65 1.09
C LYS A 33 9.94 -6.65 0.00
N ARG A 34 8.62 -6.49 -0.22
CA ARG A 34 8.13 -5.13 -0.47
C ARG A 34 8.34 -4.43 0.86
N VAL A 35 9.43 -3.67 0.90
CA VAL A 35 9.67 -2.64 1.90
C VAL A 35 8.32 -2.00 2.16
N LEU A 36 7.83 -2.21 3.38
CA LEU A 36 6.87 -1.34 4.00
C LEU A 36 7.54 0.02 3.91
N ALA A 37 7.19 0.80 2.87
CA ALA A 37 7.29 2.25 2.99
C ALA A 37 6.65 2.55 4.36
N PRO A 38 7.20 3.44 5.18
CA PRO A 38 6.46 3.90 6.35
C PRO A 38 5.08 4.25 5.81
N ASP A 39 4.09 3.50 6.27
CA ASP A 39 2.72 3.62 5.83
C ASP A 39 2.44 5.13 5.89
N CYS A 40 2.01 5.74 4.77
CA CYS A 40 1.65 7.16 4.80
C CYS A 40 0.66 7.46 5.95
N GLU A 41 -0.07 6.42 6.41
CA GLU A 41 -0.81 6.37 7.67
C GLU A 41 -0.01 6.88 8.89
N ALA A 42 1.22 6.40 9.12
CA ALA A 42 2.05 6.80 10.27
C ALA A 42 2.58 8.24 10.16
N ALA A 43 2.88 8.69 8.94
CA ALA A 43 3.28 10.09 8.70
C ALA A 43 2.07 11.05 8.85
N SER A 44 0.87 10.65 8.41
CA SER A 44 -0.38 11.40 8.59
C SER A 44 -0.81 11.52 10.06
N ILE A 45 -0.63 10.47 10.87
CA ILE A 45 -0.92 10.51 12.32
C ILE A 45 -0.04 11.56 13.01
N LEU A 46 1.25 11.64 12.66
CA LEU A 46 2.17 12.62 13.23
C LEU A 46 1.87 14.06 12.76
N VAL A 47 1.54 14.27 11.48
CA VAL A 47 1.15 15.59 10.95
C VAL A 47 -0.18 16.07 11.52
N SER A 48 -1.12 15.17 11.81
CA SER A 48 -2.42 15.53 12.41
C SER A 48 -2.31 15.94 13.88
N GLN A 49 -1.23 15.56 14.57
CA GLN A 49 -0.99 15.87 15.98
C GLN A 49 -0.07 17.06 16.22
N MET A 50 0.48 17.70 15.17
CA MET A 50 1.10 19.02 15.31
C MET A 50 0.02 20.09 15.46
N ASP A 51 -0.14 20.64 16.67
CA ASP A 51 -0.95 21.84 16.88
C ASP A 51 -0.22 23.07 16.30
N PRO A 52 -0.70 23.68 15.20
CA PRO A 52 -0.08 24.86 14.61
C PRO A 52 -0.10 26.07 15.54
N SER A 53 -0.88 26.04 16.62
CA SER A 53 -0.95 27.10 17.64
C SER A 53 0.31 27.18 18.50
N SER A 54 1.09 26.09 18.60
CA SER A 54 2.38 26.06 19.32
C SER A 54 3.53 26.72 18.55
N LEU A 55 3.37 26.96 17.25
CA LEU A 55 4.39 27.56 16.39
C LEU A 55 3.94 28.98 16.05
N GLY A 56 4.38 29.95 16.84
CA GLY A 56 3.83 31.31 16.93
C GLY A 56 3.96 32.24 15.72
N SER A 57 4.16 31.74 14.49
CA SER A 57 4.16 32.57 13.28
C SER A 57 2.97 32.26 12.35
N PRO A 58 2.14 33.27 11.98
CA PRO A 58 0.96 33.07 11.13
C PRO A 58 1.31 32.58 9.71
N GLU A 59 2.51 32.89 9.22
CA GLU A 59 3.00 32.39 7.94
C GLU A 59 3.24 30.87 7.96
N LEU A 60 3.84 30.36 9.04
CA LEU A 60 4.07 28.93 9.20
C LEU A 60 2.76 28.16 9.35
N GLN A 61 1.76 28.71 10.06
CA GLN A 61 0.43 28.10 10.15
C GLN A 61 -0.22 27.95 8.77
N ARG A 62 -0.09 28.95 7.90
CA ARG A 62 -0.61 28.87 6.53
C ARG A 62 0.12 27.80 5.71
N PHE A 63 1.44 27.74 5.81
CA PHE A 63 2.24 26.71 5.15
C PHE A 63 1.84 25.30 5.62
N LEU A 64 1.74 25.09 6.93
CA LEU A 64 1.34 23.81 7.51
C LEU A 64 -0.05 23.36 7.06
N ASN A 65 -1.01 24.29 7.00
CA ASN A 65 -2.36 23.97 6.52
C ASN A 65 -2.37 23.54 5.05
N GLN A 66 -1.56 24.19 4.21
CA GLN A 66 -1.42 23.80 2.79
C GLN A 66 -0.78 22.42 2.64
N GLU A 67 0.28 22.13 3.39
CA GLU A 67 0.93 20.83 3.34
C GLU A 67 0.04 19.72 3.92
N LYS A 68 -0.75 20.02 4.96
CA LYS A 68 -1.74 19.09 5.51
C LYS A 68 -2.80 18.73 4.47
N GLU A 69 -3.35 19.72 3.76
CA GLU A 69 -4.32 19.47 2.70
C GLU A 69 -3.74 18.57 1.59
N LYS A 70 -2.53 18.87 1.12
CA LYS A 70 -1.83 18.02 0.13
C LYS A 70 -1.63 16.60 0.62
N ALA A 71 -1.20 16.42 1.87
CA ALA A 71 -0.99 15.10 2.45
C ALA A 71 -2.31 14.30 2.53
N MET A 72 -3.38 14.94 2.99
CA MET A 72 -4.71 14.32 3.03
C MET A 72 -5.20 13.94 1.63
N LEU A 73 -5.04 14.80 0.63
CA LEU A 73 -5.43 14.50 -0.75
C LEU A 73 -4.64 13.32 -1.32
N ASN A 74 -3.32 13.28 -1.08
CA ASN A 74 -2.49 12.15 -1.51
C ASN A 74 -2.93 10.83 -0.88
N GLU A 75 -3.32 10.85 0.40
CA GLU A 75 -3.83 9.68 1.09
C GLU A 75 -5.18 9.22 0.50
N VAL A 76 -6.09 10.15 0.23
CA VAL A 76 -7.37 9.86 -0.43
C VAL A 76 -7.14 9.27 -1.81
N VAL A 77 -6.23 9.83 -2.61
CA VAL A 77 -5.88 9.30 -3.94
C VAL A 77 -5.30 7.89 -3.81
N ALA A 78 -4.39 7.64 -2.87
CA ALA A 78 -3.82 6.31 -2.66
C ALA A 78 -4.90 5.29 -2.25
N LYS A 79 -5.85 5.66 -1.39
CA LYS A 79 -6.98 4.82 -1.00
C LYS A 79 -7.90 4.52 -2.17
N LEU A 80 -8.26 5.54 -2.95
CA LEU A 80 -9.04 5.42 -4.19
C LEU A 80 -8.36 4.49 -5.18
N THR A 81 -7.07 4.69 -5.45
CA THR A 81 -6.29 3.86 -6.37
C THR A 81 -6.34 2.41 -5.94
N ASN A 82 -6.02 2.08 -4.68
CA ASN A 82 -6.03 0.68 -4.22
C ASN A 82 -7.43 0.06 -4.29
N LYS A 83 -8.46 0.75 -3.78
CA LYS A 83 -9.82 0.20 -3.73
C LYS A 83 -10.44 0.05 -5.11
N CYS A 84 -10.30 1.05 -5.97
CA CYS A 84 -10.86 0.99 -7.31
C CYS A 84 -10.08 0.07 -8.24
N TRP A 85 -8.77 -0.06 -8.04
CA TRP A 85 -7.97 -1.04 -8.78
C TRP A 85 -8.46 -2.46 -8.52
N ASP A 86 -8.59 -2.87 -7.25
CA ASP A 86 -9.06 -4.21 -6.87
C ASP A 86 -10.48 -4.54 -7.38
N LYS A 87 -11.30 -3.51 -7.61
CA LYS A 87 -12.69 -3.68 -8.08
C LYS A 87 -12.81 -3.69 -9.60
N CYS A 88 -12.04 -2.85 -10.28
CA CYS A 88 -12.21 -2.61 -11.71
C CYS A 88 -11.22 -3.39 -12.57
N ILE A 89 -10.03 -3.70 -12.05
CA ILE A 89 -8.97 -4.37 -12.80
C ILE A 89 -8.87 -5.82 -12.34
N THR A 90 -9.52 -6.72 -13.10
CA THR A 90 -9.62 -8.15 -12.76
C THR A 90 -8.52 -9.01 -13.38
N GLY A 91 -7.76 -8.45 -14.32
CA GLY A 91 -6.66 -9.13 -15.01
C GLY A 91 -5.46 -8.19 -15.21
N THR A 92 -4.52 -8.60 -16.05
CA THR A 92 -3.43 -7.71 -16.47
C THR A 92 -3.99 -6.67 -17.46
N PRO A 93 -3.97 -5.37 -17.12
CA PRO A 93 -4.44 -4.34 -18.04
C PRO A 93 -3.53 -4.29 -19.28
N GLY A 94 -4.11 -3.92 -20.42
CA GLY A 94 -3.35 -3.69 -21.65
C GLY A 94 -2.54 -2.39 -21.61
N SER A 95 -2.07 -1.93 -22.78
CA SER A 95 -1.38 -0.63 -22.91
C SER A 95 -2.27 0.58 -22.57
N LYS A 96 -3.59 0.38 -22.58
CA LYS A 96 -4.63 1.34 -22.22
C LYS A 96 -5.75 0.60 -21.49
N PHE A 97 -6.49 1.33 -20.66
CA PHE A 97 -7.74 0.81 -20.11
C PHE A 97 -8.77 0.64 -21.22
N SER A 98 -9.51 -0.47 -21.16
CA SER A 98 -10.73 -0.66 -21.94
C SER A 98 -11.79 0.38 -21.54
N SER A 99 -12.82 0.52 -22.38
CA SER A 99 -13.95 1.42 -22.10
C SER A 99 -14.68 1.04 -20.82
N SER A 100 -14.85 -0.26 -20.54
CA SER A 100 -15.48 -0.77 -19.32
C SER A 100 -14.63 -0.51 -18.07
N GLU A 101 -13.31 -0.71 -18.13
CA GLU A 101 -12.41 -0.41 -17.02
C GLU A 101 -12.40 1.09 -16.71
N SER A 102 -12.32 1.94 -17.74
CA SER A 102 -12.35 3.39 -17.58
C SER A 102 -13.66 3.87 -16.97
N ALA A 103 -14.80 3.34 -17.44
CA ALA A 103 -16.10 3.63 -16.86
C ALA A 103 -16.22 3.11 -15.42
N CYS A 104 -15.70 1.92 -15.12
CA CYS A 104 -15.69 1.38 -13.76
C CYS A 104 -14.89 2.26 -12.81
N LEU A 105 -13.67 2.69 -13.19
CA LEU A 105 -12.80 3.52 -12.37
C LEU A 105 -13.47 4.86 -12.03
N SER A 106 -14.08 5.53 -13.00
CA SER A 106 -14.82 6.79 -12.78
C SER A 106 -15.98 6.61 -11.82
N ASN A 107 -16.79 5.56 -12.02
CA ASN A 107 -17.92 5.26 -11.13
C ASN A 107 -17.45 4.89 -9.72
N CYS A 108 -16.40 4.06 -9.61
CA CYS A 108 -15.85 3.65 -8.32
C CYS A 108 -15.35 4.86 -7.52
N ALA A 109 -14.59 5.76 -8.15
CA ALA A 109 -14.05 6.93 -7.47
C ALA A 109 -15.18 7.86 -6.98
N GLN A 110 -16.20 8.09 -7.81
CA GLN A 110 -17.36 8.89 -7.41
C GLN A 110 -18.10 8.26 -6.23
N ARG A 111 -18.40 6.96 -6.30
CA ARG A 111 -19.11 6.24 -5.22
C ARG A 111 -18.29 6.21 -3.93
N TYR A 112 -16.98 6.05 -3.99
CA TYR A 112 -16.11 6.04 -2.81
C TYR A 112 -16.14 7.39 -2.08
N THR A 113 -16.02 8.49 -2.83
CA THR A 113 -16.08 9.84 -2.26
C THR A 113 -17.45 10.13 -1.67
N ASP A 114 -18.54 9.80 -2.38
CA ASP A 114 -19.91 9.98 -1.89
C ASP A 114 -20.13 9.24 -0.56
N MET A 115 -19.71 7.97 -0.49
CA MET A 115 -19.83 7.16 0.73
C MET A 115 -18.98 7.71 1.88
N SER A 116 -17.75 8.13 1.60
CA SER A 116 -16.85 8.72 2.60
C SER A 116 -17.47 9.98 3.22
N LEU A 117 -18.06 10.85 2.40
CA LEU A 117 -18.74 12.06 2.87
C LEU A 117 -19.99 11.74 3.69
N ILE A 118 -20.79 10.75 3.27
CA ILE A 118 -21.97 10.32 4.04
C ILE A 118 -21.54 9.81 5.42
N ILE A 119 -20.50 8.98 5.47
CA ILE A 119 -19.96 8.44 6.72
C ILE A 119 -19.51 9.58 7.64
N MET A 120 -18.73 10.53 7.12
CA MET A 120 -18.28 11.70 7.88
C MET A 120 -19.45 12.52 8.43
N LYS A 121 -20.46 12.81 7.61
CA LYS A 121 -21.67 13.54 8.04
C LYS A 121 -22.42 12.80 9.15
N ARG A 122 -22.51 11.47 9.07
CA ARG A 122 -23.15 10.65 10.13
C ARG A 122 -22.39 10.73 11.44
N PHE A 123 -21.05 10.63 11.40
CA PHE A 123 -20.23 10.80 12.60
C PHE A 123 -20.32 12.18 13.22
N GLN A 124 -20.49 13.23 12.41
CA GLN A 124 -20.73 14.59 12.91
C GLN A 124 -22.12 14.74 13.53
N SER A 125 -23.15 14.07 13.00
CA SER A 125 -24.51 14.13 13.54
C SER A 125 -24.71 13.34 14.85
N MET A 126 -23.76 12.48 15.22
CA MET A 126 -23.80 11.69 16.46
C MET A 126 -23.01 12.33 17.62
N GLN A 127 -22.25 13.40 17.35
CA GLN A 127 -21.56 14.22 18.35
C GLN A 127 -22.42 15.41 18.73
#